data_AF-A0A316FB75-F1
#
_entry.id   AF-A0A316FB75-F1
#
_cell.length_a   1.000
_cell.length_b   1.000
_cell.length_c   1.000
_cell.angle_alpha   90.00
_cell.angle_beta   90.00
_cell.angle_gamma   90.00
#
_symmetry.space_group_name_H-M   'P 1'
#
loop_
_entity.id
_entity.type
_entity.pdbx_description
1 polymer ?
#
loop_
_entity_poly.entity_id
_entity_poly.type
_entity_poly.pdbx_seq_one_letter_code
_entity_poly.pdbx_strand_id
1 'polypeptide(L)'
;MRRLLSGILAVAGAILVPAGPASAHAGDTTSVSDYRTTVTGLSNPLDGLTVRVVEGGARLELGNDSGRTIEILGYSGEPYLEVRPDGTFENVNSPATYINQTLGGETPVPATADPTSAPTWRRVSGDTTVRWHDQRTRWTEPAPPPQVTAAPGETHRLREWAVPLRDQVRTFDIQGTLDYEPPPAAWAWWLGSALLGLAVTLLARRWPRSAGPLALLGGLTTGGYVVTSALDGAGWAPVPILAGLLACAAAWRHPPFYLTLSGFILAAFAGFGSADVFFAAVVPSAGPTWIPRIAVACAIGVGAGLALTGVLRLRAATPEPVAA
;
A
#
# COMPACT_ATOMS: atom_id res chain seq x y z
N MET A 1 -12.85 -16.92 28.25
CA MET A 1 -13.45 -15.80 27.48
C MET A 1 -12.82 -14.45 27.80
N ARG A 2 -12.84 -13.95 29.05
CA ARG A 2 -12.08 -12.72 29.42
C ARG A 2 -10.60 -12.80 28.99
N ARG A 3 -9.94 -13.95 29.20
CA ARG A 3 -8.53 -14.15 28.84
C ARG A 3 -8.21 -14.12 27.33
N LEU A 4 -9.16 -14.49 26.47
CA LEU A 4 -8.99 -14.46 25.00
C LEU A 4 -9.26 -13.06 24.44
N LEU A 5 -10.31 -12.40 24.92
CA LEU A 5 -10.58 -11.00 24.59
C LEU A 5 -9.48 -10.07 25.13
N SER A 6 -9.01 -10.30 26.36
CA SER A 6 -7.86 -9.61 26.95
C SER A 6 -6.56 -9.95 26.22
N GLY A 7 -6.41 -11.16 25.69
CA GLY A 7 -5.26 -11.53 24.85
C GLY A 7 -5.25 -10.77 23.52
N ILE A 8 -6.40 -10.67 22.85
CA ILE A 8 -6.55 -9.91 21.60
C ILE A 8 -6.39 -8.39 21.85
N LEU A 9 -6.98 -7.86 22.93
CA LEU A 9 -6.80 -6.46 23.34
C LEU A 9 -5.37 -6.17 23.81
N ALA A 10 -4.68 -7.11 24.45
CA ALA A 10 -3.28 -6.98 24.84
C ALA A 10 -2.35 -7.04 23.64
N VAL A 11 -2.65 -7.87 22.63
CA VAL A 11 -1.92 -7.86 21.34
C VAL A 11 -2.18 -6.57 20.58
N ALA A 12 -3.43 -6.10 20.51
CA ALA A 12 -3.77 -4.80 19.92
C ALA A 12 -3.12 -3.62 20.67
N GLY A 13 -3.02 -3.71 21.99
CA GLY A 13 -2.31 -2.75 22.84
C GLY A 13 -0.79 -2.84 22.75
N ALA A 14 -0.22 -4.03 22.48
CA ALA A 14 1.20 -4.22 22.24
C ALA A 14 1.63 -3.73 20.84
N ILE A 15 0.71 -3.66 19.89
CA ILE A 15 0.91 -3.01 18.57
C ILE A 15 0.88 -1.47 18.70
N LEU A 16 0.37 -0.94 19.83
CA LEU A 16 0.39 0.49 20.19
C LEU A 16 1.66 0.90 20.96
N VAL A 17 2.70 0.06 21.00
CA VAL A 17 4.04 0.54 21.37
C VAL A 17 4.35 1.72 20.45
N PRO A 18 4.78 2.88 20.98
CA PRO A 18 5.17 3.98 20.12
C PRO A 18 6.33 3.48 19.26
N ALA A 19 6.03 3.23 17.98
CA ALA A 19 7.06 3.32 16.97
C ALA A 19 7.73 4.67 17.22
N GLY A 20 9.04 4.65 17.49
CA GLY A 20 9.83 5.89 17.53
C GLY A 20 9.55 6.70 16.27
N PRO A 21 9.80 8.02 16.25
CA PRO A 21 9.38 8.91 15.17
C PRO A 21 10.01 8.49 13.84
N ALA A 22 9.37 7.54 13.16
CA ALA A 22 9.48 7.34 11.75
C ALA A 22 8.45 8.31 11.16
N SER A 23 8.96 9.49 10.85
CA SER A 23 8.37 10.57 10.07
C SER A 23 6.88 10.41 9.74
N ALA A 24 6.06 11.27 10.34
CA ALA A 24 4.77 11.63 9.80
C ALA A 24 4.98 12.23 8.40
N HIS A 25 5.05 11.38 7.38
CA HIS A 25 4.68 11.67 6.00
C HIS A 25 3.48 10.78 5.66
N ALA A 26 2.40 10.95 6.41
CA ALA A 26 1.06 10.52 6.04
C ALA A 26 0.49 11.41 4.91
N GLY A 27 1.32 11.75 3.92
CA GLY A 27 1.08 12.79 2.91
C GLY A 27 1.21 12.34 1.45
N ASP A 28 1.91 11.25 1.14
CA ASP A 28 1.83 10.60 -0.19
C ASP A 28 0.74 9.52 -0.14
N THR A 29 -0.52 9.98 -0.19
CA THR A 29 -1.67 9.20 0.33
C THR A 29 -2.20 8.09 -0.57
N THR A 30 -1.66 7.86 -1.76
CA THR A 30 -1.92 6.64 -2.55
C THR A 30 -0.74 6.32 -3.47
N SER A 31 -0.13 5.14 -3.34
CA SER A 31 0.88 4.62 -4.28
C SER A 31 0.28 3.82 -5.45
N VAL A 32 -1.03 3.99 -5.70
CA VAL A 32 -1.66 3.41 -6.88
C VAL A 32 -1.28 4.20 -8.13
N SER A 33 -1.13 3.51 -9.26
CA SER A 33 -0.71 4.12 -10.52
C SER A 33 -1.26 3.35 -11.71
N ASP A 34 -1.38 4.02 -12.85
CA ASP A 34 -1.59 3.34 -14.14
C ASP A 34 -0.26 2.94 -14.80
N TYR A 35 0.87 3.23 -14.15
CA TYR A 35 2.20 2.93 -14.66
C TYR A 35 2.83 1.81 -13.84
N ARG A 36 3.12 0.68 -14.49
CA ARG A 36 3.87 -0.44 -13.93
C ARG A 36 5.36 -0.22 -14.12
N THR A 37 6.05 -0.08 -13.00
CA THR A 37 7.51 -0.15 -12.93
C THR A 37 7.94 -1.60 -12.69
N THR A 38 8.88 -2.11 -13.49
CA THR A 38 9.40 -3.47 -13.37
C THR A 38 10.92 -3.46 -13.36
N VAL A 39 11.57 -4.09 -12.38
CA VAL A 39 13.00 -4.40 -12.42
C VAL A 39 13.19 -5.65 -13.29
N THR A 40 14.05 -5.55 -14.31
CA THR A 40 14.39 -6.66 -15.20
C THR A 40 15.69 -7.35 -14.82
N GLY A 41 16.59 -6.65 -14.11
CA GLY A 41 17.81 -7.24 -13.58
C GLY A 41 18.89 -6.22 -13.23
N LEU A 42 20.09 -6.73 -13.00
CA LEU A 42 21.31 -5.95 -12.89
C LEU A 42 22.16 -6.17 -14.14
N SER A 43 22.71 -5.11 -14.72
CA SER A 43 23.59 -5.25 -15.91
C SER A 43 24.87 -6.04 -15.60
N ASN A 44 25.27 -6.09 -14.33
CA ASN A 44 26.31 -6.96 -13.82
C ASN A 44 25.86 -7.58 -12.47
N PRO A 45 25.35 -8.83 -12.47
CA PRO A 45 24.89 -9.49 -11.24
C PRO A 45 25.98 -9.55 -10.15
N LEU A 46 25.58 -9.34 -8.90
CA LEU A 46 26.45 -9.40 -7.73
C LEU A 46 25.80 -10.25 -6.65
N ASP A 47 26.51 -11.27 -6.17
CA ASP A 47 26.02 -12.13 -5.08
C ASP A 47 25.76 -11.31 -3.81
N GLY A 48 24.61 -11.55 -3.19
CA GLY A 48 24.16 -10.81 -2.01
C GLY A 48 23.51 -9.46 -2.33
N LEU A 49 23.45 -9.02 -3.60
CA LEU A 49 22.73 -7.81 -4.00
C LEU A 49 21.37 -8.16 -4.58
N THR A 50 20.30 -7.62 -4.01
CA THR A 50 18.93 -7.80 -4.49
C THR A 50 18.28 -6.44 -4.75
N VAL A 51 17.46 -6.38 -5.79
CA VAL A 51 16.69 -5.18 -6.12
C VAL A 51 15.29 -5.56 -6.53
N ARG A 52 14.31 -4.84 -6.01
CA ARG A 52 12.90 -5.01 -6.39
C ARG A 52 12.15 -3.69 -6.36
N VAL A 53 11.00 -3.70 -7.02
CA VAL A 53 10.01 -2.63 -6.91
C VAL A 53 9.13 -2.91 -5.68
N VAL A 54 8.81 -1.87 -4.93
CA VAL A 54 7.96 -1.95 -3.73
C VAL A 54 6.89 -0.86 -3.74
N GLU A 55 5.91 -1.01 -2.87
CA GLU A 55 4.83 -0.04 -2.68
C GLU A 55 4.12 0.29 -4.00
N GLY A 56 3.74 -0.74 -4.77
CA GLY A 56 2.99 -0.58 -6.02
C GLY A 56 3.74 0.14 -7.15
N GLY A 57 5.06 0.27 -7.08
CA GLY A 57 5.83 1.05 -8.06
C GLY A 57 6.39 2.35 -7.52
N ALA A 58 6.00 2.78 -6.32
CA ALA A 58 6.40 4.07 -5.77
C ALA A 58 7.89 4.14 -5.41
N ARG A 59 8.52 3.02 -5.08
CA ARG A 59 9.93 2.96 -4.65
C ARG A 59 10.67 1.77 -5.23
N LEU A 60 11.98 1.94 -5.36
CA LEU A 60 12.93 0.83 -5.44
C LEU A 60 13.37 0.44 -4.04
N GLU A 61 13.59 -0.86 -3.82
CA GLU A 61 14.28 -1.40 -2.65
C GLU A 61 15.54 -2.12 -3.12
N LEU A 62 16.68 -1.79 -2.51
CA LEU A 62 17.95 -2.48 -2.69
C LEU A 62 18.39 -3.06 -1.34
N GLY A 63 18.59 -4.38 -1.31
CA GLY A 63 19.17 -5.11 -0.18
C GLY A 63 20.59 -5.55 -0.52
N ASN A 64 21.53 -5.36 0.41
CA ASN A 64 22.95 -5.63 0.19
C ASN A 64 23.57 -6.48 1.31
N ASP A 65 23.62 -7.77 1.06
CA ASP A 65 24.28 -8.78 1.91
C ASP A 65 25.64 -9.21 1.34
N SER A 66 26.18 -8.48 0.36
CA SER A 66 27.44 -8.82 -0.31
C SER A 66 28.69 -8.58 0.56
N GLY A 67 28.55 -7.85 1.68
CA GLY A 67 29.67 -7.37 2.50
C GLY A 67 30.45 -6.21 1.88
N ARG A 68 30.04 -5.72 0.70
CA ARG A 68 30.67 -4.60 -0.01
C ARG A 68 29.85 -3.33 0.17
N THR A 69 30.49 -2.19 0.03
CA THR A 69 29.79 -0.90 -0.11
C THR A 69 29.24 -0.79 -1.53
N ILE A 70 27.93 -0.55 -1.64
CA ILE A 70 27.26 -0.25 -2.91
C ILE A 70 26.69 1.15 -2.87
N GLU A 71 27.10 1.98 -3.81
CA GLU A 71 26.57 3.32 -4.00
C GLU A 71 25.47 3.30 -5.07
N ILE A 72 24.39 4.05 -4.83
CA ILE A 72 23.40 4.39 -5.84
C ILE A 72 23.71 5.81 -6.31
N LEU A 73 23.83 6.00 -7.62
CA LEU A 73 24.21 7.29 -8.20
C LEU A 73 22.98 8.16 -8.49
N GLY A 74 23.13 9.45 -8.17
CA GLY A 74 22.15 10.49 -8.44
C GLY A 74 22.09 10.89 -9.92
N TYR A 75 21.29 11.91 -10.19
CA TYR A 75 20.94 12.29 -11.57
C TYR A 75 22.09 12.93 -12.36
N SER A 76 23.14 13.40 -11.67
CA SER A 76 24.37 13.92 -12.29
C SER A 76 25.53 12.92 -12.21
N GLY A 77 25.27 11.68 -11.79
CA GLY A 77 26.30 10.65 -11.57
C GLY A 77 27.05 10.79 -10.25
N GLU A 78 26.61 11.70 -9.37
CA GLU A 78 27.16 11.87 -8.02
C GLU A 78 26.73 10.73 -7.08
N PRO A 79 27.49 10.42 -6.01
CA PRO A 79 27.02 9.50 -4.98
C PRO A 79 25.76 10.06 -4.32
N TYR A 80 24.66 9.31 -4.35
CA TYR A 80 23.40 9.71 -3.72
C TYR A 80 23.16 8.91 -2.43
N LEU A 81 23.05 7.59 -2.54
CA LEU A 81 22.88 6.68 -1.39
C LEU A 81 24.06 5.72 -1.33
N GLU A 82 24.37 5.27 -0.13
CA GLU A 82 25.38 4.24 0.11
C GLU A 82 24.81 3.17 1.03
N VAL A 83 24.85 1.92 0.58
CA VAL A 83 24.46 0.75 1.37
C VAL A 83 25.72 0.01 1.75
N ARG A 84 26.11 0.15 3.01
CA ARG A 84 27.31 -0.43 3.61
C ARG A 84 26.94 -1.63 4.49
N PRO A 85 27.92 -2.48 4.88
CA PRO A 85 27.70 -3.53 5.87
C PRO A 85 27.24 -3.02 7.25
N ASP A 86 27.50 -1.74 7.58
CA ASP A 86 27.15 -1.12 8.85
C ASP A 86 25.90 -0.21 8.77
N GLY A 87 25.25 -0.13 7.61
CA GLY A 87 23.97 0.57 7.45
C GLY A 87 23.85 1.34 6.14
N THR A 88 22.79 2.14 6.05
CA THR A 88 22.49 2.98 4.88
C THR A 88 22.72 4.44 5.16
N PHE A 89 23.30 5.13 4.19
CA PHE A 89 23.68 6.53 4.28
C PHE A 89 23.17 7.29 3.05
N GLU A 90 22.87 8.57 3.23
CA GLU A 90 22.53 9.50 2.16
C GLU A 90 23.54 10.64 2.11
N ASN A 91 23.87 11.08 0.90
CA ASN A 91 24.78 12.20 0.69
C ASN A 91 23.99 13.51 0.73
N VAL A 92 24.20 14.33 1.77
CA VAL A 92 23.51 15.62 1.88
C VAL A 92 23.92 16.65 0.81
N ASN A 93 25.03 16.41 0.11
CA ASN A 93 25.46 17.24 -1.02
C ASN A 93 24.84 16.79 -2.36
N SER A 94 24.19 15.62 -2.43
CA SER A 94 23.50 15.18 -3.65
C SER A 94 22.14 15.87 -3.78
N PRO A 95 21.83 16.51 -4.93
CA PRO A 95 20.48 16.97 -5.26
C PRO A 95 19.42 15.88 -5.15
N ALA A 96 19.77 14.62 -5.47
CA ALA A 96 18.85 13.50 -5.43
C ALA A 96 18.31 13.24 -4.01
N THR A 97 19.06 13.59 -2.95
CA THR A 97 18.61 13.52 -1.54
C THR A 97 17.39 14.39 -1.25
N TYR A 98 17.20 15.46 -2.03
CA TYR A 98 16.07 16.37 -1.86
C TYR A 98 14.96 16.00 -2.84
N ILE A 99 15.30 15.83 -4.12
CA ILE A 99 14.34 15.45 -5.17
C ILE A 99 13.59 14.17 -4.78
N ASN A 100 14.25 13.18 -4.19
CA ASN A 100 13.64 11.88 -3.90
C ASN A 100 12.91 11.81 -2.56
N GLN A 101 12.73 12.93 -1.84
CA GLN A 101 11.97 12.94 -0.59
C GLN A 101 10.47 12.77 -0.81
N THR A 102 9.96 13.27 -1.94
CA THR A 102 8.57 13.12 -2.34
C THR A 102 8.48 12.34 -3.63
N LEU A 103 7.33 11.71 -3.84
CA LEU A 103 7.02 11.04 -5.08
C LEU A 103 7.17 12.04 -6.26
N GLY A 104 6.59 13.24 -6.17
CA GLY A 104 6.57 14.24 -7.25
C GLY A 104 7.91 14.95 -7.55
N GLY A 105 8.94 14.82 -6.72
CA GLY A 105 10.19 15.56 -6.95
C GLY A 105 10.13 17.05 -6.59
N GLU A 106 9.15 17.43 -5.77
CA GLU A 106 8.76 18.82 -5.54
C GLU A 106 9.56 19.53 -4.44
N THR A 107 10.33 18.78 -3.66
CA THR A 107 11.16 19.34 -2.59
C THR A 107 12.20 20.30 -3.17
N PRO A 108 12.26 21.57 -2.69
CA PRO A 108 13.29 22.50 -3.12
C PRO A 108 14.70 21.98 -2.81
N VAL A 109 15.56 21.99 -3.82
CA VAL A 109 16.98 21.61 -3.67
C VAL A 109 17.77 22.80 -3.11
N PRO A 110 18.42 22.67 -1.94
CA PRO A 110 19.25 23.74 -1.39
C PRO A 110 20.45 24.05 -2.28
N ALA A 111 20.89 25.30 -2.33
CA ALA A 111 22.09 25.70 -3.08
C ALA A 111 23.38 25.01 -2.58
N THR A 112 23.38 24.47 -1.36
CA THR A 112 24.49 23.68 -0.80
C THR A 112 24.55 22.25 -1.32
N ALA A 113 23.47 21.75 -1.95
CA ALA A 113 23.43 20.42 -2.56
C ALA A 113 24.09 20.46 -3.94
N ASP A 114 25.42 20.57 -3.94
CA ASP A 114 26.24 20.60 -5.14
C ASP A 114 26.70 19.19 -5.53
N PRO A 115 26.27 18.65 -6.70
CA PRO A 115 26.64 17.29 -7.13
C PRO A 115 28.13 17.14 -7.44
N THR A 116 28.89 18.24 -7.55
CA THR A 116 30.34 18.21 -7.79
C THR A 116 31.16 18.21 -6.50
N SER A 117 30.52 18.52 -5.37
CA SER A 117 31.16 18.50 -4.05
C SER A 117 31.38 17.06 -3.56
N ALA A 118 32.43 16.87 -2.75
CA ALA A 118 32.70 15.58 -2.10
C ALA A 118 31.49 15.16 -1.24
N PRO A 119 31.16 13.86 -1.18
CA PRO A 119 29.98 13.40 -0.46
C PRO A 119 30.11 13.65 1.04
N THR A 120 29.02 14.10 1.65
CA THR A 120 28.90 14.21 3.10
C THR A 120 27.79 13.27 3.55
N TRP A 121 28.18 12.18 4.20
CA TRP A 121 27.28 11.08 4.52
C TRP A 121 26.52 11.33 5.83
N ARG A 122 25.19 11.24 5.76
CA ARG A 122 24.30 11.15 6.91
C ARG A 122 23.75 9.73 6.99
N ARG A 123 23.87 9.09 8.16
CA ARG A 123 23.27 7.76 8.38
C ARG A 123 21.76 7.87 8.45
N VAL A 124 21.06 7.02 7.71
CA VAL A 124 19.59 6.95 7.66
C VAL A 124 19.05 5.73 8.40
N SER A 125 19.72 4.57 8.29
CA SER A 125 19.38 3.35 9.02
C SER A 125 20.64 2.54 9.38
N GLY A 126 20.49 1.61 10.32
CA GLY A 126 21.47 0.55 10.60
C GLY A 126 21.29 -0.71 9.75
N ASP A 127 20.22 -0.78 8.96
CA ASP A 127 19.94 -1.92 8.08
C ASP A 127 20.77 -1.87 6.80
N THR A 128 20.99 -3.02 6.17
CA THR A 128 21.63 -3.16 4.84
C THR A 128 20.63 -3.06 3.68
N THR A 129 19.47 -2.45 3.92
CA THR A 129 18.40 -2.30 2.94
C THR A 129 17.96 -0.85 2.87
N VAL A 130 17.90 -0.30 1.65
CA VAL A 130 17.43 1.08 1.41
C VAL A 130 16.25 1.08 0.47
N ARG A 131 15.29 1.96 0.74
CA ARG A 131 14.16 2.27 -0.16
C ARG A 131 14.20 3.73 -0.55
N TRP A 132 13.98 4.02 -1.83
CA TRP A 132 13.95 5.41 -2.32
C TRP A 132 12.99 5.58 -3.49
N HIS A 133 12.48 6.79 -3.66
CA HIS A 133 11.81 7.22 -4.88
C HIS A 133 12.86 7.50 -5.96
N ASP A 134 12.62 7.13 -7.21
CA ASP A 134 13.53 7.45 -8.31
C ASP A 134 12.75 8.02 -9.49
N GLN A 135 13.14 9.22 -9.94
CA GLN A 135 12.44 9.91 -11.03
C GLN A 135 12.66 9.22 -12.39
N ARG A 136 13.73 8.41 -12.54
CA ARG A 136 14.02 7.67 -13.79
C ARG A 136 13.01 6.55 -14.05
N THR A 137 12.41 5.99 -13.00
CA THR A 137 11.62 4.75 -13.07
C THR A 137 10.12 4.97 -13.20
N ARG A 138 9.68 6.23 -13.35
CA ARG A 138 8.27 6.63 -13.26
C ARG A 138 7.88 7.61 -14.35
N TRP A 139 6.60 7.76 -14.61
CA TRP A 139 6.09 8.89 -15.37
C TRP A 139 5.99 10.13 -14.47
N THR A 140 6.57 11.24 -14.89
CA THR A 140 6.64 12.50 -14.12
C THR A 140 5.88 13.65 -14.79
N GLU A 141 5.51 13.50 -16.06
CA GLU A 141 4.78 14.54 -16.78
C GLU A 141 3.30 14.54 -16.36
N PRO A 142 2.68 15.73 -16.21
CA PRO A 142 1.26 15.81 -15.89
C PRO A 142 0.36 15.24 -16.99
N ALA A 143 0.77 15.35 -18.25
CA ALA A 143 0.03 14.83 -19.39
C ALA A 143 0.34 13.33 -19.58
N PRO A 144 -0.65 12.49 -19.95
CA PRO A 144 -0.39 11.12 -20.35
C PRO A 144 0.52 11.05 -21.59
N PRO A 145 1.29 9.96 -21.77
CA PRO A 145 2.05 9.75 -23.00
C PRO A 145 1.16 9.78 -24.25
N PRO A 146 1.62 10.30 -25.40
CA PRO A 146 0.80 10.40 -26.61
C PRO A 146 0.15 9.08 -27.06
N GLN A 147 0.86 7.96 -26.91
CA GLN A 147 0.33 6.63 -27.23
C GLN A 147 -0.81 6.20 -26.30
N VAL A 148 -0.77 6.60 -25.01
CA VAL A 148 -1.86 6.37 -24.05
C VAL A 148 -3.06 7.23 -24.40
N THR A 149 -2.86 8.49 -24.82
CA THR A 149 -3.96 9.34 -25.29
C THR A 149 -4.63 8.78 -26.55
N ALA A 150 -3.85 8.20 -27.47
CA ALA A 150 -4.36 7.61 -28.70
C ALA A 150 -5.13 6.30 -28.49
N ALA A 151 -4.66 5.46 -27.56
CA ALA A 151 -5.26 4.15 -27.27
C ALA A 151 -5.27 3.87 -25.75
N PRO A 152 -6.19 4.49 -24.97
CA PRO A 152 -6.19 4.39 -23.51
C PRO A 152 -6.61 3.02 -22.98
N GLY A 153 -7.20 2.17 -23.82
CA GLY A 153 -7.62 0.81 -23.49
C GLY A 153 -6.53 -0.25 -23.70
N GLU A 154 -5.33 0.14 -24.11
CA GLU A 154 -4.23 -0.77 -24.44
C GLU A 154 -3.04 -0.59 -23.52
N THR A 155 -2.29 -1.68 -23.30
CA THR A 155 -1.02 -1.64 -22.58
C THR A 155 0.07 -1.06 -23.49
N HIS A 156 0.88 -0.14 -22.97
CA HIS A 156 1.95 0.50 -23.74
C HIS A 156 3.29 0.41 -23.02
N ARG A 157 4.34 -0.07 -23.71
CA ARG A 157 5.72 0.12 -23.24
C ARG A 157 6.10 1.58 -23.40
N LEU A 158 6.41 2.27 -22.30
CA LEU A 158 6.77 3.69 -22.34
C LEU A 158 8.28 3.89 -22.48
N ARG A 159 9.06 3.18 -21.67
CA ARG A 159 10.52 3.24 -21.71
C ARG A 159 11.18 2.03 -21.06
N GLU A 160 12.43 1.82 -21.42
CA GLU A 160 13.40 1.13 -20.58
C GLU A 160 14.13 2.18 -19.74
N TRP A 161 14.48 1.84 -18.51
CA TRP A 161 15.17 2.74 -17.59
C TRP A 161 16.35 2.04 -16.94
N ALA A 162 17.32 2.85 -16.51
CA ALA A 162 18.51 2.40 -15.80
C ALA A 162 18.77 3.30 -14.59
N VAL A 163 19.11 2.70 -13.46
CA VAL A 163 19.60 3.41 -12.27
C VAL A 163 21.04 2.95 -12.01
N PRO A 164 22.04 3.82 -12.27
CA PRO A 164 23.44 3.50 -12.04
C PRO A 164 23.76 3.24 -10.56
N LEU A 165 24.50 2.16 -10.36
CA LEU A 165 25.14 1.73 -9.15
C LEU A 165 26.66 1.81 -9.31
N ARG A 166 27.36 1.93 -8.18
CA ARG A 166 28.82 1.89 -8.15
C ARG A 166 29.33 1.07 -6.98
N ASP A 167 30.36 0.29 -7.28
CA ASP A 167 31.08 -0.55 -6.37
C ASP A 167 32.58 -0.26 -6.56
N GLN A 168 33.12 0.60 -5.68
CA GLN A 168 34.43 1.22 -5.84
C GLN A 168 34.53 1.95 -7.19
N VAL A 169 35.36 1.44 -8.11
CA VAL A 169 35.58 2.03 -9.44
C VAL A 169 34.66 1.43 -10.51
N ARG A 170 33.93 0.35 -10.19
CA ARG A 170 33.10 -0.38 -11.14
C ARG A 170 31.67 0.16 -11.11
N THR A 171 31.18 0.61 -12.26
CA THR A 171 29.78 1.00 -12.46
C THR A 171 28.99 -0.13 -13.12
N PHE A 172 27.72 -0.24 -12.76
CA PHE A 172 26.73 -1.16 -13.33
C PHE A 172 25.34 -0.61 -13.02
N ASP A 173 24.28 -1.17 -13.58
CA ASP A 173 22.95 -0.57 -13.53
C ASP A 173 21.90 -1.53 -12.98
N ILE A 174 20.94 -0.99 -12.25
CA ILE A 174 19.61 -1.58 -12.13
C ILE A 174 18.89 -1.28 -13.43
N GLN A 175 18.38 -2.31 -14.10
CA GLN A 175 17.66 -2.18 -15.37
C GLN A 175 16.18 -2.51 -15.18
N GLY A 176 15.32 -1.85 -15.95
CA GLY A 176 13.89 -2.08 -15.86
C GLY A 176 13.06 -1.44 -16.95
N THR A 177 11.74 -1.64 -16.85
CA THR A 177 10.75 -1.11 -17.79
C THR A 177 9.70 -0.29 -17.07
N LEU A 178 9.14 0.67 -17.79
CA LEU A 178 7.96 1.41 -17.42
C LEU A 178 6.88 1.16 -18.47
N ASP A 179 5.77 0.59 -18.04
CA ASP A 179 4.66 0.20 -18.87
C ASP A 179 3.39 0.92 -18.39
N TYR A 180 2.56 1.42 -19.30
CA TYR A 180 1.21 1.87 -18.98
C TYR A 180 0.26 0.67 -19.03
N GLU A 181 -0.60 0.54 -18.03
CA GLU A 181 -1.67 -0.44 -17.97
C GLU A 181 -3.03 0.26 -17.86
N PRO A 182 -4.03 -0.13 -18.68
CA PRO A 182 -5.37 0.44 -18.58
C PRO A 182 -5.98 0.19 -17.19
N PRO A 183 -6.54 1.22 -16.53
CA PRO A 183 -7.24 1.04 -15.27
C PRO A 183 -8.48 0.16 -15.47
N PRO A 184 -8.92 -0.57 -14.42
CA PRO A 184 -10.11 -1.39 -14.52
C PRO A 184 -11.37 -0.53 -14.67
N ALA A 185 -12.45 -1.15 -15.12
CA ALA A 185 -13.77 -0.52 -15.13
C ALA A 185 -14.30 -0.30 -13.70
N ALA A 186 -13.98 0.86 -13.09
CA ALA A 186 -14.32 1.19 -11.70
C ALA A 186 -15.81 0.98 -11.36
N TRP A 187 -16.71 1.32 -12.29
CA TRP A 187 -18.15 1.16 -12.11
C TRP A 187 -18.57 -0.30 -11.85
N ALA A 188 -17.87 -1.27 -12.45
CA ALA A 188 -18.18 -2.68 -12.28
C ALA A 188 -17.84 -3.16 -10.86
N TRP A 189 -16.76 -2.64 -10.27
CA TRP A 189 -16.39 -2.91 -8.88
C TRP A 189 -17.37 -2.27 -7.89
N TRP A 190 -17.83 -1.04 -8.16
CA TRP A 190 -18.87 -0.40 -7.37
C TRP A 190 -20.20 -1.15 -7.42
N LEU A 191 -20.63 -1.54 -8.63
CA LEU A 191 -21.84 -2.33 -8.84
C LEU A 191 -21.73 -3.69 -8.11
N GLY A 192 -20.61 -4.39 -8.26
CA GLY A 192 -20.33 -5.65 -7.58
C GLY A 192 -20.38 -5.53 -6.05
N SER A 193 -19.80 -4.46 -5.51
CA SER A 193 -19.83 -4.16 -4.06
C SER A 193 -21.24 -3.89 -3.56
N ALA A 194 -22.04 -3.13 -4.31
CA ALA A 194 -23.44 -2.83 -3.97
C ALA A 194 -24.32 -4.10 -4.02
N LEU A 195 -24.18 -4.91 -5.06
CA LEU A 195 -24.88 -6.19 -5.19
C LEU A 195 -24.49 -7.16 -4.08
N LEU A 196 -23.21 -7.23 -3.72
CA LEU A 196 -22.72 -8.02 -2.59
C LEU A 196 -23.35 -7.55 -1.27
N GLY A 197 -23.43 -6.24 -1.04
CA GLY A 197 -24.08 -5.69 0.15
C GLY A 197 -25.56 -6.05 0.25
N LEU A 198 -26.29 -5.94 -0.86
CA LEU A 198 -27.69 -6.38 -0.93
C LEU A 198 -27.82 -7.88 -0.64
N ALA A 199 -26.98 -8.71 -1.27
CA ALA A 199 -26.98 -10.15 -1.06
C ALA A 199 -26.69 -10.52 0.41
N VAL A 200 -25.70 -9.87 1.03
CA VAL A 200 -25.36 -10.04 2.45
C VAL A 200 -26.54 -9.66 3.35
N THR A 201 -27.21 -8.52 3.10
CA THR A 201 -28.39 -8.13 3.87
C THR A 201 -29.54 -9.12 3.72
N LEU A 202 -29.86 -9.53 2.49
CA LEU A 202 -30.93 -10.50 2.22
C LEU A 202 -30.63 -11.85 2.88
N LEU A 203 -29.40 -12.33 2.77
CA LEU A 203 -28.95 -13.60 3.35
C LEU A 203 -28.97 -13.56 4.89
N ALA A 204 -28.48 -12.50 5.50
CA ALA A 204 -28.45 -12.32 6.95
C ALA A 204 -29.83 -12.00 7.56
N ARG A 205 -30.79 -11.56 6.72
CA ARG A 205 -32.19 -11.40 7.09
C ARG A 205 -32.96 -12.73 6.96
N ARG A 206 -32.73 -13.49 5.88
CA ARG A 206 -33.36 -14.80 5.64
C ARG A 206 -32.86 -15.88 6.59
N TRP A 207 -31.56 -15.86 6.89
CA TRP A 207 -30.88 -16.80 7.78
C TRP A 207 -30.00 -16.04 8.78
N PRO A 208 -30.55 -15.60 9.93
CA PRO A 208 -29.82 -14.74 10.88
C PRO A 208 -28.45 -15.25 11.35
N ARG A 209 -28.26 -16.58 11.35
CA ARG A 209 -27.00 -17.25 11.72
C ARG A 209 -25.86 -17.02 10.71
N SER A 210 -26.14 -16.57 9.49
CA SER A 210 -25.11 -16.28 8.48
C SER A 210 -24.33 -14.99 8.74
N ALA A 211 -24.86 -14.07 9.55
CA ALA A 211 -24.22 -12.79 9.85
C ALA A 211 -22.80 -12.95 10.43
N GLY A 212 -22.60 -13.95 11.30
CA GLY A 212 -21.30 -14.21 11.90
C GLY A 212 -20.24 -14.67 10.88
N PRO A 213 -20.49 -15.75 10.11
CA PRO A 213 -19.61 -16.18 9.02
C PRO A 213 -19.33 -15.09 7.98
N LEU A 214 -20.33 -14.28 7.62
CA LEU A 214 -20.14 -13.16 6.69
C LEU A 214 -19.20 -12.09 7.29
N ALA A 215 -19.35 -11.75 8.57
CA ALA A 215 -18.46 -10.83 9.26
C ALA A 215 -17.02 -11.36 9.34
N LEU A 216 -16.86 -12.66 9.61
CA LEU A 216 -15.55 -13.31 9.58
C LEU A 216 -14.91 -13.25 8.20
N LEU A 217 -15.66 -13.54 7.14
CA LEU A 217 -15.18 -13.47 5.76
C LEU A 217 -14.71 -12.05 5.41
N GLY A 218 -15.52 -11.03 5.73
CA GLY A 218 -15.15 -9.63 5.52
C GLY A 218 -13.86 -9.25 6.25
N GLY A 219 -13.77 -9.59 7.54
CA GLY A 219 -12.59 -9.29 8.35
C GLY A 219 -11.32 -10.02 7.90
N LEU A 220 -11.41 -11.31 7.54
CA LEU A 220 -10.28 -12.09 7.04
C LEU A 220 -9.80 -11.59 5.68
N THR A 221 -10.72 -11.20 4.79
CA THR A 221 -10.36 -10.69 3.46
C THR A 221 -9.63 -9.35 3.57
N THR A 222 -10.10 -8.46 4.45
CA THR A 222 -9.37 -7.22 4.79
C THR A 222 -7.99 -7.50 5.39
N GLY A 223 -7.89 -8.46 6.30
CA GLY A 223 -6.59 -8.88 6.87
C GLY A 223 -5.64 -9.41 5.80
N GLY A 224 -6.14 -10.22 4.86
CA GLY A 224 -5.38 -10.71 3.71
C GLY A 224 -4.85 -9.56 2.85
N TYR A 225 -5.68 -8.55 2.56
CA TYR A 225 -5.23 -7.37 1.83
C TYR A 225 -4.08 -6.64 2.54
N VAL A 226 -4.22 -6.34 3.83
CA VAL A 226 -3.17 -5.70 4.63
C VAL A 226 -1.86 -6.50 4.56
N VAL A 227 -1.93 -7.82 4.69
CA VAL A 227 -0.74 -8.68 4.60
C VAL A 227 -0.11 -8.61 3.22
N THR A 228 -0.89 -8.70 2.14
CA THR A 228 -0.33 -8.61 0.78
C THR A 228 0.30 -7.25 0.50
N SER A 229 -0.28 -6.15 0.97
CA SER A 229 0.29 -4.81 0.85
C SER A 229 1.57 -4.67 1.68
N ALA A 230 1.60 -5.24 2.90
CA ALA A 230 2.79 -5.29 3.74
C ALA A 230 3.95 -6.04 3.09
N LEU A 231 3.66 -7.18 2.46
CA LEU A 231 4.65 -7.96 1.71
C LEU A 231 5.17 -7.22 0.47
N ASP A 232 4.32 -6.39 -0.16
CA ASP A 232 4.73 -5.49 -1.24
C ASP A 232 5.59 -4.30 -0.75
N GLY A 233 5.66 -4.08 0.56
CA GLY A 233 6.44 -3.02 1.18
C GLY A 233 5.61 -1.83 1.68
N ALA A 234 4.31 -1.78 1.39
CA ALA A 234 3.42 -0.79 1.98
C ALA A 234 3.28 -1.08 3.48
N GLY A 235 3.75 -0.20 4.36
CA GLY A 235 3.77 -0.45 5.81
C GLY A 235 2.43 -0.86 6.42
N TRP A 236 2.45 -1.33 7.66
CA TRP A 236 1.24 -1.82 8.35
C TRP A 236 0.18 -0.72 8.47
N ALA A 237 -1.04 -1.00 7.99
CA ALA A 237 -2.16 -0.07 8.01
C ALA A 237 -3.05 -0.31 9.26
N PRO A 238 -2.86 0.41 10.38
CA PRO A 238 -3.54 0.12 11.64
C PRO A 238 -5.07 0.23 11.55
N VAL A 239 -5.56 1.14 10.71
CA VAL A 239 -7.01 1.40 10.53
C VAL A 239 -7.71 0.20 9.86
N PRO A 240 -7.29 -0.28 8.67
CA PRO A 240 -7.81 -1.52 8.09
C PRO A 240 -7.64 -2.74 8.99
N ILE A 241 -6.52 -2.86 9.73
CA ILE A 241 -6.30 -3.95 10.69
C ILE A 241 -7.40 -3.94 11.75
N LEU A 242 -7.63 -2.79 12.39
CA LEU A 242 -8.65 -2.67 13.43
C LEU A 242 -10.06 -2.94 12.88
N ALA A 243 -10.36 -2.43 11.69
CA ALA A 243 -11.63 -2.69 11.01
C ALA A 243 -11.87 -4.18 10.77
N GLY A 244 -10.86 -4.90 10.26
CA GLY A 244 -10.92 -6.35 10.05
C GLY A 244 -11.09 -7.14 11.35
N LEU A 245 -10.35 -6.76 12.41
CA LEU A 245 -10.46 -7.41 13.73
C LEU A 245 -11.85 -7.23 14.36
N LEU A 246 -12.44 -6.03 14.26
CA LEU A 246 -13.79 -5.76 14.76
C LEU A 246 -14.85 -6.58 14.00
N ALA A 247 -14.70 -6.73 12.68
CA ALA A 247 -15.56 -7.61 11.87
C ALA A 247 -15.42 -9.08 12.28
N CYS A 248 -14.19 -9.59 12.46
CA CYS A 248 -13.94 -10.94 12.94
C CYS A 248 -14.57 -11.20 14.33
N ALA A 249 -14.49 -10.23 15.24
CA ALA A 249 -15.09 -10.34 16.56
C ALA A 249 -16.64 -10.42 16.52
N ALA A 250 -17.28 -9.82 15.51
CA ALA A 250 -18.73 -9.94 15.29
C ALA A 250 -19.16 -11.38 14.91
N ALA A 251 -18.23 -12.24 14.49
CA ALA A 251 -18.53 -13.65 14.21
C ALA A 251 -18.97 -14.43 15.46
N TRP A 252 -18.53 -14.02 16.65
CA TRP A 252 -18.80 -14.73 17.90
C TRP A 252 -20.02 -14.18 18.62
N ARG A 253 -20.11 -12.84 18.75
CA ARG A 253 -21.23 -12.17 19.41
C ARG A 253 -21.54 -10.85 18.73
N HIS A 254 -22.71 -10.78 18.10
CA HIS A 254 -23.15 -9.63 17.31
C HIS A 254 -24.53 -9.13 17.76
N PRO A 255 -24.65 -8.47 18.93
CA PRO A 255 -25.85 -7.69 19.20
C PRO A 255 -26.07 -6.69 18.05
N PRO A 256 -27.32 -6.34 17.71
CA PRO A 256 -27.63 -5.55 16.53
C PRO A 256 -26.77 -4.29 16.38
N PHE A 257 -26.52 -3.56 17.48
CA PHE A 257 -25.63 -2.40 17.51
C PHE A 257 -24.18 -2.72 17.12
N TYR A 258 -23.60 -3.79 17.67
CA TYR A 258 -22.21 -4.16 17.35
C TYR A 258 -22.08 -4.64 15.90
N LEU A 259 -23.10 -5.33 15.38
CA LEU A 259 -23.15 -5.70 13.96
C LEU A 259 -23.20 -4.44 13.07
N THR A 260 -24.02 -3.45 13.46
CA THR A 260 -24.08 -2.16 12.77
C THR A 260 -22.72 -1.47 12.75
N LEU A 261 -22.11 -1.34 13.93
CA LEU A 261 -20.85 -0.63 14.12
C LEU A 261 -19.69 -1.30 13.38
N SER A 262 -19.52 -2.63 13.56
CA SER A 262 -18.46 -3.38 12.89
C SER A 262 -18.62 -3.38 11.37
N GLY A 263 -19.84 -3.53 10.86
CA GLY A 263 -20.12 -3.43 9.43
C GLY A 263 -19.82 -2.03 8.87
N PHE A 264 -20.25 -0.98 9.57
CA PHE A 264 -19.97 0.40 9.19
C PHE A 264 -18.46 0.69 9.16
N ILE A 265 -17.73 0.30 10.21
CA ILE A 265 -16.28 0.50 10.29
C ILE A 265 -15.56 -0.24 9.16
N LEU A 266 -15.95 -1.49 8.90
CA LEU A 266 -15.39 -2.28 7.80
C LEU A 266 -15.60 -1.59 6.45
N ALA A 267 -16.83 -1.18 6.15
CA ALA A 267 -17.15 -0.52 4.89
C ALA A 267 -16.46 0.85 4.77
N ALA A 268 -16.53 1.70 5.79
CA ALA A 268 -16.02 3.06 5.73
C ALA A 268 -14.49 3.11 5.68
N PHE A 269 -13.81 2.36 6.55
CA PHE A 269 -12.38 2.54 6.75
C PHE A 269 -11.51 1.53 5.99
N ALA A 270 -11.93 0.28 5.85
CA ALA A 270 -11.21 -0.71 5.05
C ALA A 270 -11.73 -0.78 3.60
N GLY A 271 -12.99 -0.44 3.37
CA GLY A 271 -13.60 -0.37 2.05
C GLY A 271 -13.35 0.98 1.36
N PHE A 272 -14.17 1.98 1.68
CA PHE A 272 -14.10 3.32 1.08
C PHE A 272 -12.75 4.00 1.28
N GLY A 273 -12.09 3.79 2.43
CA GLY A 273 -10.74 4.28 2.70
C GLY A 273 -9.64 3.68 1.81
N SER A 274 -9.95 2.67 1.00
CA SER A 274 -9.02 2.03 0.05
C SER A 274 -9.67 1.84 -1.33
N ALA A 275 -10.64 2.69 -1.68
CA ALA A 275 -11.38 2.57 -2.95
C ALA A 275 -10.59 3.05 -4.17
N ASP A 276 -9.44 3.70 -3.96
CA ASP A 276 -8.46 4.07 -4.99
C ASP A 276 -8.01 2.87 -5.82
N VAL A 277 -8.00 1.66 -5.25
CA VAL A 277 -7.68 0.41 -5.97
C VAL A 277 -8.60 0.11 -7.16
N PHE A 278 -9.80 0.71 -7.22
CA PHE A 278 -10.72 0.58 -8.35
C PHE A 278 -10.42 1.53 -9.50
N PHE A 279 -9.55 2.51 -9.32
CA PHE A 279 -9.30 3.58 -10.29
C PHE A 279 -7.94 3.51 -10.97
N ALA A 280 -7.04 2.67 -10.47
CA ALA A 280 -5.69 2.53 -11.00
C ALA A 280 -5.39 1.09 -11.37
N ALA A 281 -4.52 0.85 -12.35
CA ALA A 281 -4.13 -0.49 -12.79
C ALA A 281 -3.19 -1.22 -11.81
N VAL A 282 -2.21 -0.50 -11.28
CA VAL A 282 -1.19 -0.97 -10.35
C VAL A 282 -1.55 -0.53 -8.93
N VAL A 283 -1.53 -1.48 -8.01
CA VAL A 283 -1.91 -1.31 -6.61
C VAL A 283 -0.87 -1.99 -5.71
N PRO A 284 -0.56 -1.45 -4.52
CA PRO A 284 0.42 -2.06 -3.61
C PRO A 284 -0.08 -3.40 -3.06
N SER A 285 0.42 -4.50 -3.62
CA SER A 285 0.03 -5.85 -3.19
C SER A 285 0.98 -6.91 -3.76
N ALA A 286 1.44 -7.79 -2.90
CA ALA A 286 2.18 -8.98 -3.31
C ALA A 286 1.22 -9.95 -4.01
N GLY A 287 1.47 -10.19 -5.30
CA GLY A 287 0.71 -11.15 -6.11
C GLY A 287 -0.26 -10.48 -7.11
N PRO A 288 -1.30 -11.20 -7.55
CA PRO A 288 -2.21 -10.69 -8.57
C PRO A 288 -2.98 -9.43 -8.15
N THR A 289 -3.05 -8.44 -9.04
CA THR A 289 -3.68 -7.13 -8.77
C THR A 289 -5.19 -7.20 -8.51
N TRP A 290 -5.86 -8.31 -8.83
CA TRP A 290 -7.28 -8.50 -8.51
C TRP A 290 -7.54 -8.77 -7.03
N ILE A 291 -6.54 -9.23 -6.26
CA ILE A 291 -6.70 -9.56 -4.83
C ILE A 291 -7.12 -8.32 -4.00
N PRO A 292 -6.42 -7.17 -4.06
CA PRO A 292 -6.84 -5.94 -3.38
C PRO A 292 -8.25 -5.50 -3.74
N ARG A 293 -8.62 -5.60 -5.02
CA ARG A 293 -9.93 -5.14 -5.50
C ARG A 293 -11.06 -6.01 -4.97
N ILE A 294 -10.89 -7.33 -4.97
CA ILE A 294 -11.86 -8.23 -4.33
C ILE A 294 -11.93 -7.93 -2.84
N ALA A 295 -10.81 -7.72 -2.16
CA ALA A 295 -10.80 -7.46 -0.73
C ALA A 295 -11.53 -6.16 -0.36
N VAL A 296 -11.27 -5.08 -1.09
CA VAL A 296 -11.94 -3.78 -0.91
C VAL A 296 -13.42 -3.89 -1.26
N ALA A 297 -13.78 -4.56 -2.36
CA ALA A 297 -15.19 -4.79 -2.71
C ALA A 297 -15.92 -5.63 -1.65
N CYS A 298 -15.26 -6.64 -1.08
CA CYS A 298 -15.77 -7.41 0.04
C CYS A 298 -15.93 -6.54 1.29
N ALA A 299 -14.96 -5.69 1.63
CA ALA A 299 -15.06 -4.80 2.78
C ALA A 299 -16.25 -3.83 2.66
N ILE A 300 -16.43 -3.22 1.47
CA ILE A 300 -17.58 -2.34 1.17
C ILE A 300 -18.89 -3.12 1.24
N GLY A 301 -19.02 -4.20 0.46
CA GLY A 301 -20.26 -4.95 0.33
C GLY A 301 -20.66 -5.66 1.63
N VAL A 302 -19.78 -6.48 2.20
CA VAL A 302 -20.03 -7.17 3.47
C VAL A 302 -20.26 -6.16 4.58
N GLY A 303 -19.42 -5.13 4.70
CA GLY A 303 -19.56 -4.11 5.73
C GLY A 303 -20.90 -3.40 5.67
N ALA A 304 -21.30 -2.87 4.50
CA ALA A 304 -22.57 -2.19 4.31
C ALA A 304 -23.76 -3.13 4.55
N GLY A 305 -23.67 -4.36 4.07
CA GLY A 305 -24.73 -5.36 4.22
C GLY A 305 -24.98 -5.77 5.68
N LEU A 306 -23.90 -5.92 6.47
CA LEU A 306 -23.98 -6.18 7.91
C LEU A 306 -24.46 -4.96 8.67
N ALA A 307 -24.00 -3.76 8.29
CA ALA A 307 -24.42 -2.51 8.88
C ALA A 307 -25.94 -2.33 8.80
N LEU A 308 -26.47 -2.48 7.58
CA LEU A 308 -27.91 -2.41 7.31
C LEU A 308 -28.68 -3.50 8.04
N THR A 309 -28.16 -4.73 8.09
CA THR A 309 -28.78 -5.83 8.85
C THR A 309 -28.90 -5.49 10.33
N GLY A 310 -27.85 -4.93 10.94
CA GLY A 310 -27.86 -4.49 12.33
C GLY A 310 -28.91 -3.39 12.58
N VAL A 311 -28.99 -2.39 11.70
CA VAL A 311 -30.02 -1.32 11.77
C VAL A 311 -31.43 -1.89 11.68
N LEU A 312 -31.70 -2.79 10.73
CA LEU A 312 -33.01 -3.42 10.59
C LEU A 312 -33.40 -4.23 11.83
N ARG A 313 -32.43 -4.93 12.46
CA ARG A 313 -32.65 -5.66 13.72
C ARG A 313 -32.89 -4.73 14.90
N LEU A 314 -32.23 -3.57 14.97
CA LEU A 314 -32.47 -2.55 15.99
C LEU A 314 -33.90 -1.98 15.88
N ARG A 315 -34.34 -1.65 14.67
CA ARG A 315 -35.70 -1.15 14.41
C ARG A 315 -36.79 -2.18 14.71
N ALA A 316 -36.53 -3.46 14.46
CA ALA A 316 -37.47 -4.52 14.80
C ALA A 316 -37.60 -4.75 16.32
N ALA A 317 -36.66 -4.27 17.12
CA ALA A 317 -36.63 -4.45 18.58
C ALA A 317 -37.25 -3.27 19.36
N THR A 318 -37.56 -2.15 18.71
CA THR A 318 -38.25 -1.01 19.33
C THR A 318 -39.76 -1.27 19.40
N PRO A 319 -40.40 -1.25 20.59
CA PRO A 319 -41.85 -1.40 20.73
C PRO A 319 -42.62 -0.27 20.01
N GLU A 320 -43.81 -0.58 19.48
CA GLU A 320 -44.75 0.44 18.97
C GLU A 320 -45.16 1.40 20.10
N PRO A 321 -45.24 2.71 19.86
CA PRO A 321 -45.76 3.64 20.86
C PRO A 321 -47.22 3.30 21.18
N VAL A 322 -47.54 3.16 22.47
CA VAL A 322 -48.93 2.98 22.93
C VAL A 322 -49.72 4.20 22.49
N ALA A 323 -50.75 4.00 21.66
CA ALA A 323 -51.66 5.07 21.26
C ALA A 323 -52.30 5.68 22.53
N ALA A 324 -52.17 7.00 22.68
CA ALA A 324 -52.74 7.78 23.77
C ALA A 324 -54.25 7.96 23.61
#